data_AF-A0A674ADU1-F1
#
_entry.id   AF-A0A674ADU1-F1
#
_cell.length_a   1.000
_cell.length_b   1.000
_cell.length_c   1.000
_cell.angle_alpha   90.00
_cell.angle_beta   90.00
_cell.angle_gamma   90.00
#
_symmetry.space_group_name_H-M   'P 1'
#
loop_
_entity.id
_entity.type
_entity.pdbx_description
1 polymer ?
#
loop_
_entity_poly.entity_id
_entity_poly.type
_entity_poly.pdbx_seq_one_letter_code
_entity_poly.pdbx_strand_id
1 'polypeptide(L)'
;MGAKNHGVVMPDANKENTLNQLVGAAFGAAGQRCMALSTAILVGEAREWLPELVERSKALRVNAGDQPGADVGPLISPEARARVEMLIQSGVDEGATLLLDGRNVHVKGYENGNFVGPTIIGNVTPAMKCYTEEIFGPVLVVLEADTLDEAISLVNNNQYGNGTAIFTTNGATARKYTHEVDVGQIGVNVPIPVPLPMFSFTGSRGSFRGDTNFYGKQGIQFYTQIKTVTSQWKAEDATTKSPAVTMPTMGR
;
A
#
# COMPACT_ATOMS: atom_id res chain seq x y z
N MET A 1 6.81 -4.52 -10.23
CA MET A 1 5.74 -3.65 -9.70
C MET A 1 5.96 -3.59 -8.20
N GLY A 2 5.79 -2.42 -7.59
CA GLY A 2 6.05 -2.24 -6.17
C GLY A 2 5.17 -1.17 -5.55
N ALA A 3 5.34 -0.94 -4.26
CA ALA A 3 4.63 0.08 -3.52
C ALA A 3 5.55 0.84 -2.54
N LYS A 4 5.20 2.10 -2.29
CA LYS A 4 5.73 2.89 -1.20
C LYS A 4 4.58 3.72 -0.66
N ASN A 5 3.80 3.14 0.25
CA ASN A 5 2.58 3.77 0.73
C ASN A 5 2.90 4.75 1.84
N HIS A 6 2.30 5.93 1.77
CA HIS A 6 2.50 7.01 2.74
C HIS A 6 1.31 7.13 3.68
N GLY A 7 1.59 7.36 4.96
CA GLY A 7 0.61 7.83 5.94
C GLY A 7 0.90 9.28 6.31
N VAL A 8 0.06 10.20 5.87
CA VAL A 8 0.15 11.62 6.22
C VAL A 8 -0.57 11.84 7.54
N VAL A 9 0.15 12.32 8.55
CA VAL A 9 -0.38 12.56 9.89
C VAL A 9 -0.49 14.05 10.13
N MET A 10 -1.73 14.53 10.24
CA MET A 10 -2.02 15.92 10.59
C MET A 10 -2.03 16.10 12.12
N PRO A 11 -1.71 17.31 12.63
CA PRO A 11 -1.65 17.55 14.08
C PRO A 11 -3.01 17.46 14.76
N ASP A 12 -4.10 17.60 14.01
CA ASP A 12 -5.48 17.45 14.50
C ASP A 12 -5.98 16.00 14.52
N ALA A 13 -5.15 15.03 14.13
CA ALA A 13 -5.50 13.62 14.16
C ALA A 13 -5.67 13.11 15.59
N ASN A 14 -6.47 12.06 15.77
CA ASN A 14 -6.50 11.34 17.04
C ASN A 14 -5.16 10.62 17.23
N LYS A 15 -4.28 11.18 18.08
CA LYS A 15 -2.92 10.69 18.31
C LYS A 15 -2.89 9.21 18.68
N GLU A 16 -3.64 8.83 19.71
CA GLU A 16 -3.67 7.45 20.25
C GLU A 16 -4.02 6.42 19.19
N ASN A 17 -5.10 6.69 18.44
CA ASN A 17 -5.57 5.81 17.39
C ASN A 17 -4.58 5.77 16.21
N THR A 18 -4.04 6.93 15.83
CA THR A 18 -3.11 7.05 14.70
C THR A 18 -1.82 6.28 14.96
N LEU A 19 -1.21 6.45 16.13
CA LEU A 19 0.03 5.75 16.48
C LEU A 19 -0.17 4.23 16.49
N ASN A 20 -1.26 3.72 17.08
CA ASN A 20 -1.57 2.29 17.06
C ASN A 20 -1.76 1.75 15.63
N GLN A 21 -2.45 2.51 14.79
CA GLN A 21 -2.70 2.14 13.39
C GLN A 21 -1.42 2.15 12.54
N LEU A 22 -0.53 3.13 12.74
CA LEU A 22 0.78 3.18 12.07
C LEU A 22 1.64 1.96 12.41
N VAL A 23 1.71 1.59 13.70
CA VAL A 23 2.46 0.42 14.15
C VAL A 23 1.93 -0.85 13.48
N GLY A 24 0.61 -1.09 13.53
CA GLY A 24 0.02 -2.27 12.90
C GLY A 24 0.21 -2.31 11.38
N ALA A 25 0.15 -1.16 10.71
CA ALA A 25 0.26 -1.08 9.26
C ALA A 25 1.70 -1.17 8.73
N ALA A 26 2.68 -0.70 9.51
CA ALA A 26 4.10 -0.78 9.16
C ALA A 26 4.69 -2.16 9.43
N PHE A 27 4.40 -2.75 10.61
CA PHE A 27 5.11 -3.95 11.09
C PHE A 27 4.29 -5.23 10.97
N GLY A 28 2.96 -5.15 10.79
CA GLY A 28 2.11 -6.32 10.61
C GLY A 28 2.55 -7.18 9.41
N ALA A 29 2.53 -8.50 9.57
CA ALA A 29 3.08 -9.47 8.61
C ALA A 29 4.57 -9.20 8.26
N ALA A 30 5.33 -8.68 9.23
CA ALA A 30 6.72 -8.25 9.05
C ALA A 30 6.91 -7.24 7.90
N GLY A 31 5.90 -6.39 7.63
CA GLY A 31 5.94 -5.39 6.56
C GLY A 31 5.97 -5.97 5.13
N GLN A 32 5.82 -7.28 4.96
CA GLN A 32 5.81 -7.98 3.66
C GLN A 32 4.45 -7.87 2.98
N ARG A 33 3.97 -6.63 2.78
CA ARG A 33 2.66 -6.35 2.17
C ARG A 33 2.80 -5.21 1.18
N CYS A 34 2.22 -5.37 -0.01
CA CYS A 34 2.12 -4.27 -0.98
C CYS A 34 1.33 -3.06 -0.43
N MET A 35 0.48 -3.27 0.57
CA MET A 35 -0.29 -2.24 1.28
C MET A 35 0.28 -1.92 2.67
N ALA A 36 1.52 -2.35 2.98
CA ALA A 36 2.19 -1.91 4.20
C ALA A 36 2.41 -0.39 4.13
N LEU A 37 2.13 0.29 5.24
CA LEU A 37 2.41 1.72 5.37
C LEU A 37 3.88 1.86 5.76
N SER A 38 4.75 1.88 4.74
CA SER A 38 6.20 1.88 4.90
C SER A 38 6.80 3.27 5.10
N THR A 39 5.99 4.31 4.91
CA THR A 39 6.40 5.71 5.08
C THR A 39 5.37 6.48 5.90
N ALA A 40 5.78 7.15 6.97
CA ALA A 40 4.97 8.16 7.66
C ALA A 40 5.47 9.57 7.31
N ILE A 41 4.55 10.48 7.01
CA ILE A 41 4.84 11.92 6.85
C ILE A 41 4.16 12.63 8.03
N LEU A 42 4.96 13.14 8.97
CA LEU A 42 4.46 13.88 10.13
C LEU A 42 4.39 15.38 9.79
N VAL A 43 3.19 15.95 9.84
CA VAL A 43 2.94 17.35 9.43
C VAL A 43 2.91 18.28 10.66
N GLY A 44 3.70 19.35 10.63
CA GLY A 44 3.67 20.38 11.68
C GLY A 44 3.97 19.78 13.07
N GLU A 45 3.10 20.02 14.04
CA GLU A 45 3.26 19.53 15.43
C GLU A 45 3.18 18.00 15.57
N ALA A 46 2.66 17.27 14.57
CA ALA A 46 2.62 15.81 14.62
C ALA A 46 4.03 15.17 14.68
N ARG A 47 5.09 15.90 14.30
CA ARG A 47 6.49 15.44 14.42
C ARG A 47 6.88 15.11 15.86
N GLU A 48 6.26 15.77 16.84
CA GLU A 48 6.50 15.54 18.27
C GLU A 48 6.02 14.14 18.74
N TRP A 49 5.25 13.42 17.92
CA TRP A 49 4.71 12.10 18.28
C TRP A 49 5.69 10.96 17.97
N LEU A 50 6.79 11.26 17.27
CA LEU A 50 7.79 10.27 16.84
C LEU A 50 8.41 9.45 17.99
N PRO A 51 8.77 10.03 19.15
CA PRO A 51 9.28 9.24 20.28
C PRO A 51 8.27 8.19 20.76
N GLU A 52 6.99 8.55 20.81
CA GLU A 52 5.94 7.63 21.26
C GLU A 52 5.64 6.53 20.24
N LEU A 53 5.72 6.86 18.94
CA LEU A 53 5.67 5.86 17.88
C LEU A 53 6.79 4.82 18.06
N VAL A 54 8.00 5.29 18.34
CA VAL A 54 9.17 4.44 18.58
C VAL A 54 8.97 3.53 19.79
N GLU A 55 8.46 4.06 20.91
CA GLU A 55 8.19 3.26 22.10
C GLU A 55 7.13 2.18 21.87
N ARG A 56 6.06 2.48 21.13
CA ARG A 56 5.04 1.48 20.77
C ARG A 56 5.59 0.40 19.85
N SER A 57 6.45 0.76 18.89
CA SER A 57 7.10 -0.21 18.00
C SER A 57 8.09 -1.11 18.73
N LYS A 58 8.81 -0.60 19.74
CA LYS A 58 9.69 -1.41 20.60
C LYS A 58 8.95 -2.49 21.38
N ALA A 59 7.68 -2.27 21.71
CA ALA A 59 6.88 -3.21 22.48
C ALA A 59 6.41 -4.44 21.67
N LEU A 60 6.57 -4.43 20.34
CA LEU A 60 6.16 -5.55 19.49
C LEU A 60 7.03 -6.80 19.75
N ARG A 61 6.37 -7.94 19.85
CA ARG A 61 6.99 -9.23 20.10
C ARG A 61 7.41 -9.89 18.79
N VAL A 62 8.70 -9.92 18.53
CA VAL A 62 9.28 -10.65 17.39
C VAL A 62 9.41 -12.13 17.76
N ASN A 63 8.74 -13.01 17.02
CA ASN A 63 8.82 -14.46 17.23
C ASN A 63 8.38 -15.23 15.97
N ALA A 64 8.51 -16.56 15.96
CA ALA A 64 7.94 -17.38 14.89
C ALA A 64 6.41 -17.18 14.81
N GLY A 65 5.88 -17.11 13.59
CA GLY A 65 4.49 -16.72 13.34
C GLY A 65 3.44 -17.73 13.80
N ASP A 66 3.85 -18.94 14.16
CA ASP A 66 3.00 -19.97 14.78
C ASP A 66 2.97 -19.88 16.32
N GLN A 67 3.79 -19.01 16.92
CA GLN A 67 3.86 -18.85 18.37
C GLN A 67 2.77 -17.90 18.89
N PRO A 68 2.12 -18.23 20.02
CA PRO A 68 1.12 -17.35 20.62
C PRO A 68 1.66 -15.96 20.98
N GLY A 69 0.97 -14.93 20.50
CA GLY A 69 1.30 -13.53 20.78
C GLY A 69 2.55 -13.02 20.06
N ALA A 70 2.93 -13.64 18.94
CA ALA A 70 3.89 -13.06 18.00
C ALA A 70 3.22 -11.91 17.22
N ASP A 71 3.83 -10.72 17.28
CA ASP A 71 3.36 -9.55 16.53
C ASP A 71 4.07 -9.44 15.17
N VAL A 72 5.36 -9.80 15.14
CA VAL A 72 6.22 -9.72 13.95
C VAL A 72 6.90 -11.06 13.72
N GLY A 73 6.59 -11.67 12.57
CA GLY A 73 7.17 -12.93 12.11
C GLY A 73 8.52 -12.78 11.41
N PRO A 74 9.11 -13.89 10.92
CA PRO A 74 10.31 -13.83 10.09
C PRO A 74 10.00 -13.30 8.67
N LEU A 75 11.04 -12.82 8.00
CA LEU A 75 11.01 -12.58 6.56
C LEU A 75 11.04 -13.92 5.79
N ILE A 76 10.57 -13.88 4.56
CA ILE A 76 10.37 -15.08 3.74
C ILE A 76 11.66 -15.88 3.47
N SER A 77 12.81 -15.21 3.35
CA SER A 77 14.08 -15.85 3.01
C SER A 77 15.31 -15.11 3.56
N PRO A 78 16.49 -15.76 3.62
CA PRO A 78 17.74 -15.11 4.02
C PRO A 78 18.11 -13.94 3.10
N GLU A 79 17.81 -14.03 1.80
CA GLU A 79 18.06 -12.97 0.82
C GLU A 79 17.16 -11.77 1.08
N ALA A 80 15.89 -12.00 1.44
CA ALA A 80 14.97 -10.94 1.83
C ALA A 80 15.48 -10.22 3.09
N ARG A 81 15.96 -10.98 4.09
CA ARG A 81 16.60 -10.42 5.29
C ARG A 81 17.83 -9.57 4.94
N ALA A 82 18.76 -10.10 4.16
CA ALA A 82 19.97 -9.38 3.76
C ALA A 82 19.65 -8.11 2.97
N ARG A 83 18.63 -8.14 2.09
CA ARG A 83 18.17 -6.94 1.36
C ARG A 83 17.59 -5.89 2.29
N VAL A 84 16.75 -6.28 3.25
CA VAL A 84 16.19 -5.35 4.25
C VAL A 84 17.30 -4.72 5.08
N GLU A 85 18.24 -5.51 5.59
CA GLU A 85 19.39 -5.01 6.35
C GLU A 85 20.25 -4.04 5.53
N MET A 86 20.47 -4.32 4.24
CA MET A 86 21.18 -3.44 3.31
C MET A 86 20.47 -2.09 3.14
N LEU A 87 19.14 -2.08 2.98
CA LEU A 87 18.37 -0.84 2.81
C LEU A 87 18.27 -0.03 4.12
N ILE A 88 18.27 -0.70 5.27
CA ILE A 88 18.41 0.00 6.56
C ILE A 88 19.79 0.66 6.63
N GLN A 89 20.85 -0.06 6.28
CA GLN A 89 22.21 0.46 6.30
C GLN A 89 22.39 1.63 5.32
N SER A 90 21.81 1.56 4.12
CA SER A 90 21.91 2.68 3.16
C SER A 90 21.31 3.97 3.72
N GLY A 91 20.24 3.89 4.52
CA GLY A 91 19.70 5.06 5.21
C GLY A 91 20.72 5.68 6.17
N VAL A 92 21.42 4.87 6.96
CA VAL A 92 22.47 5.34 7.88
C VAL A 92 23.63 5.96 7.10
N ASP A 93 24.08 5.30 6.03
CA ASP A 93 25.19 5.78 5.19
C ASP A 93 24.88 7.11 4.49
N GLU A 94 23.60 7.35 4.17
CA GLU A 94 23.12 8.58 3.53
C GLU A 94 22.76 9.70 4.53
N GLY A 95 22.93 9.47 5.84
CA GLY A 95 22.74 10.48 6.90
C GLY A 95 21.37 10.47 7.58
N ALA A 96 20.55 9.44 7.35
CA ALA A 96 19.33 9.23 8.12
C ALA A 96 19.65 8.80 9.55
N THR A 97 18.69 9.01 10.46
CA THR A 97 18.83 8.62 11.87
C THR A 97 18.09 7.32 12.14
N LEU A 98 18.80 6.33 12.68
CA LEU A 98 18.19 5.07 13.10
C LEU A 98 17.61 5.22 14.50
N LEU A 99 16.29 5.43 14.59
CA LEU A 99 15.57 5.69 15.85
C LEU A 99 15.22 4.40 16.60
N LEU A 100 15.06 3.31 15.85
CA LEU A 100 14.90 1.96 16.36
C LEU A 100 15.61 1.01 15.40
N ASP A 101 16.55 0.20 15.90
CA ASP A 101 17.33 -0.75 15.10
C ASP A 101 16.90 -2.20 15.37
N GLY A 102 16.25 -2.81 14.39
CA GLY A 102 15.78 -4.20 14.46
C GLY A 102 16.72 -5.23 13.84
N ARG A 103 17.89 -4.85 13.31
CA ARG A 103 18.74 -5.76 12.48
C ARG A 103 19.32 -6.95 13.25
N ASN A 104 19.57 -6.78 14.54
CA ASN A 104 20.24 -7.78 15.39
C ASN A 104 19.27 -8.43 16.40
N VAL A 105 18.01 -8.65 16.01
CA VAL A 105 17.03 -9.28 16.90
C VAL A 105 17.38 -10.75 17.15
N HIS A 106 17.31 -11.17 18.41
CA HIS A 106 17.52 -12.56 18.82
C HIS A 106 16.20 -13.21 19.23
N VAL A 107 15.79 -14.25 18.51
CA VAL A 107 14.58 -15.03 18.81
C VAL A 107 15.02 -16.40 19.33
N LYS A 108 14.79 -16.63 20.63
CA LYS A 108 15.18 -17.88 21.31
C LYS A 108 14.56 -19.11 20.64
N GLY A 109 15.38 -20.10 20.31
CA GLY A 109 14.96 -21.34 19.64
C GLY A 109 14.84 -21.22 18.12
N TYR A 110 15.10 -20.03 17.56
CA TYR A 110 15.09 -19.77 16.12
C TYR A 110 16.30 -18.93 15.72
N GLU A 111 17.49 -19.30 16.20
CA GLU A 111 18.74 -18.55 16.03
C GLU A 111 19.14 -18.38 14.56
N ASN A 112 18.73 -19.32 13.70
CA ASN A 112 18.96 -19.29 12.24
C ASN A 112 17.76 -18.71 11.45
N GLY A 113 16.80 -18.09 12.12
CA GLY A 113 15.62 -17.52 11.46
C GLY A 113 15.91 -16.22 10.71
N ASN A 114 15.07 -15.91 9.73
CA ASN A 114 15.18 -14.72 8.89
C ASN A 114 14.52 -13.50 9.57
N PHE A 115 14.85 -13.24 10.83
CA PHE A 115 14.19 -12.17 11.59
C PHE A 115 14.86 -10.82 11.37
N VAL A 116 14.02 -9.80 11.23
CA VAL A 116 14.36 -8.39 11.40
C VAL A 116 13.28 -7.84 12.33
N GLY A 117 13.69 -7.15 13.40
CA GLY A 117 12.77 -6.50 14.32
C GLY A 117 12.17 -5.21 13.73
N PRO A 118 11.14 -4.64 14.37
CA PRO A 118 10.65 -3.32 14.05
C PRO A 118 11.81 -2.33 13.97
N THR A 119 11.91 -1.61 12.87
CA THR A 119 12.96 -0.62 12.60
C THR A 119 12.31 0.70 12.21
N ILE A 120 12.78 1.81 12.77
CA ILE A 120 12.30 3.15 12.41
C ILE A 120 13.49 4.01 12.01
N ILE A 121 13.41 4.58 10.81
CA ILE A 121 14.42 5.46 10.24
C ILE A 121 13.82 6.86 10.13
N GLY A 122 14.34 7.81 10.91
CA GLY A 122 13.95 9.22 10.87
C GLY A 122 14.94 10.07 10.08
N ASN A 123 14.62 11.35 9.91
CA ASN A 123 15.41 12.30 9.11
C ASN A 123 15.69 11.80 7.68
N VAL A 124 14.69 11.17 7.05
CA VAL A 124 14.82 10.62 5.70
C VAL A 124 14.44 11.66 4.66
N THR A 125 15.21 11.74 3.58
CA THR A 125 14.90 12.63 2.44
C THR A 125 14.43 11.81 1.23
N PRO A 126 13.67 12.40 0.30
CA PRO A 126 13.18 11.70 -0.89
C PRO A 126 14.27 11.18 -1.85
N ALA A 127 15.52 11.61 -1.69
CA ALA A 127 16.66 11.15 -2.50
C ALA A 127 17.30 9.87 -1.95
N MET A 128 17.03 9.51 -0.69
CA MET A 128 17.67 8.37 -0.04
C MET A 128 17.19 7.04 -0.63
N LYS A 129 18.09 6.06 -0.73
CA LYS A 129 17.80 4.72 -1.25
C LYS A 129 16.75 3.99 -0.40
N CYS A 130 16.80 4.15 0.91
CA CYS A 130 15.82 3.57 1.84
C CYS A 130 14.39 4.11 1.61
N TYR A 131 14.24 5.29 0.98
CA TYR A 131 12.96 5.86 0.60
C TYR A 131 12.55 5.48 -0.83
N THR A 132 13.46 5.60 -1.79
CA THR A 132 13.15 5.39 -3.22
C THR A 132 12.86 3.94 -3.55
N GLU A 133 13.50 2.99 -2.87
CA GLU A 133 13.22 1.56 -3.00
C GLU A 133 12.16 1.06 -2.01
N GLU A 134 11.37 0.08 -2.44
CA GLU A 134 10.46 -0.67 -1.56
C GLU A 134 11.28 -1.60 -0.66
N ILE A 135 11.21 -1.42 0.66
CA ILE A 135 11.98 -2.23 1.61
C ILE A 135 11.39 -3.65 1.74
N PHE A 136 10.07 -3.74 1.82
CA PHE A 136 9.33 -5.01 1.99
C PHE A 136 9.76 -5.81 3.23
N GLY A 137 9.94 -5.11 4.35
CA GLY A 137 10.28 -5.64 5.66
C GLY A 137 9.71 -4.76 6.77
N PRO A 138 9.94 -5.11 8.06
CA PRO A 138 9.35 -4.41 9.20
C PRO A 138 10.10 -3.09 9.48
N VAL A 139 10.10 -2.19 8.51
CA VAL A 139 10.81 -0.92 8.53
C VAL A 139 9.85 0.22 8.19
N LEU A 140 9.78 1.22 9.07
CA LEU A 140 9.04 2.46 8.84
C LEU A 140 10.03 3.59 8.61
N VAL A 141 9.91 4.25 7.46
CA VAL A 141 10.61 5.48 7.13
C VAL A 141 9.76 6.67 7.56
N VAL A 142 10.36 7.67 8.21
CA VAL A 142 9.66 8.88 8.66
C VAL A 142 10.24 10.10 7.95
N LEU A 143 9.35 10.83 7.27
CA LEU A 143 9.59 12.16 6.73
C LEU A 143 8.79 13.17 7.56
N GLU A 144 9.23 14.42 7.50
CA GLU A 144 8.52 15.56 8.07
C GLU A 144 8.09 16.50 6.93
N ALA A 145 6.97 17.19 7.13
CA ALA A 145 6.52 18.27 6.26
C ALA A 145 5.95 19.40 7.11
N ASP A 146 6.06 20.64 6.65
CA ASP A 146 5.51 21.79 7.36
C ASP A 146 4.02 21.98 7.05
N THR A 147 3.56 21.54 5.89
CA THR A 147 2.18 21.73 5.43
C THR A 147 1.59 20.49 4.77
N LEU A 148 0.25 20.46 4.67
CA LEU A 148 -0.46 19.44 3.90
C LEU A 148 -0.03 19.42 2.42
N ASP A 149 0.25 20.58 1.83
CA ASP A 149 0.56 20.71 0.40
C ASP A 149 1.95 20.14 0.07
N GLU A 150 2.90 20.35 0.98
CA GLU A 150 4.20 19.69 0.92
C GLU A 150 4.04 18.16 1.08
N ALA A 151 3.23 17.71 2.04
CA ALA A 151 2.97 16.28 2.21
C ALA A 151 2.34 15.64 0.96
N ILE A 152 1.34 16.29 0.34
CA ILE A 152 0.74 15.85 -0.93
C ILE A 152 1.80 15.81 -2.04
N SER A 153 2.67 16.82 -2.12
CA SER A 153 3.74 16.88 -3.11
C SER A 153 4.74 15.72 -2.94
N LEU A 154 5.12 15.38 -1.70
CA LEU A 154 5.98 14.23 -1.40
C LEU A 154 5.36 12.91 -1.86
N VAL A 155 4.06 12.71 -1.65
CA VAL A 155 3.34 11.51 -2.09
C VAL A 155 3.22 11.45 -3.61
N ASN A 156 2.87 12.56 -4.25
CA ASN A 156 2.67 12.63 -5.70
C ASN A 156 3.99 12.49 -6.49
N ASN A 157 5.11 12.92 -5.92
CA ASN A 157 6.43 12.77 -6.54
C ASN A 157 7.02 11.36 -6.41
N ASN A 158 6.39 10.46 -5.64
CA ASN A 158 6.85 9.08 -5.54
C ASN A 158 6.52 8.29 -6.83
N GLN A 159 7.46 7.47 -7.29
CA GLN A 159 7.27 6.62 -8.48
C GLN A 159 6.10 5.63 -8.34
N TYR A 160 5.75 5.23 -7.12
CA TYR A 160 4.67 4.31 -6.81
C TYR A 160 3.39 5.06 -6.43
N GLY A 161 2.25 4.44 -6.71
CA GLY A 161 0.92 5.04 -6.52
C GLY A 161 -0.10 3.98 -6.08
N ASN A 162 0.30 3.05 -5.21
CA ASN A 162 -0.54 1.93 -4.81
C ASN A 162 -1.64 2.36 -3.82
N GLY A 163 -1.23 2.73 -2.60
CA GLY A 163 -2.12 3.18 -1.54
C GLY A 163 -1.51 4.31 -0.72
N THR A 164 -2.38 5.10 -0.10
CA THR A 164 -1.98 6.19 0.80
C THR A 164 -3.06 6.41 1.84
N ALA A 165 -2.69 7.01 2.98
CA ALA A 165 -3.61 7.35 4.04
C ALA A 165 -3.38 8.76 4.56
N ILE A 166 -4.44 9.42 5.00
CA ILE A 166 -4.38 10.65 5.79
C ILE A 166 -5.08 10.44 7.13
N PHE A 167 -4.44 10.89 8.21
CA PHE A 167 -5.01 10.92 9.56
C PHE A 167 -5.33 12.36 9.93
N THR A 168 -6.60 12.66 10.19
CA THR A 168 -7.10 14.01 10.49
C THR A 168 -8.53 13.92 11.04
N THR A 169 -8.94 14.91 11.83
CA THR A 169 -10.36 15.08 12.23
C THR A 169 -11.07 16.14 11.40
N ASN A 170 -10.33 16.89 10.56
CA ASN A 170 -10.84 17.94 9.71
C ASN A 170 -11.31 17.42 8.34
N GLY A 171 -12.61 17.60 8.06
CA GLY A 171 -13.22 17.17 6.80
C GLY A 171 -12.73 17.93 5.56
N ALA A 172 -12.35 19.20 5.68
CA ALA A 172 -11.79 19.98 4.57
C ALA A 172 -10.39 19.48 4.20
N THR A 173 -9.56 19.17 5.20
CA THR A 173 -8.25 18.53 5.02
C THR A 173 -8.38 17.17 4.34
N ALA A 174 -9.27 16.32 4.84
CA ALA A 174 -9.54 15.00 4.24
C ALA A 174 -10.00 15.13 2.78
N ARG A 175 -10.94 16.05 2.50
CA ARG A 175 -11.44 16.28 1.14
C ARG A 175 -10.34 16.77 0.21
N LYS A 176 -9.56 17.78 0.62
CA LYS A 176 -8.43 18.30 -0.17
C LYS A 176 -7.45 17.19 -0.51
N TYR A 177 -7.03 16.43 0.50
CA TYR A 177 -6.12 15.31 0.31
C TYR A 177 -6.67 14.27 -0.68
N THR A 178 -7.91 13.82 -0.51
CA THR A 178 -8.52 12.82 -1.40
C THR A 178 -8.72 13.30 -2.84
N HIS A 179 -8.73 14.61 -3.07
CA HIS A 179 -8.90 15.19 -4.40
C HIS A 179 -7.57 15.46 -5.10
N GLU A 180 -6.55 15.87 -4.36
CA GLU A 180 -5.26 16.32 -4.92
C GLU A 180 -4.19 15.23 -4.93
N VAL A 181 -4.33 14.18 -4.12
CA VAL A 181 -3.38 13.07 -4.13
C VAL A 181 -3.61 12.16 -5.35
N ASP A 182 -2.54 11.88 -6.09
CA ASP A 182 -2.53 11.02 -7.27
C ASP A 182 -2.10 9.60 -6.89
N VAL A 183 -2.99 8.88 -6.21
CA VAL A 183 -2.79 7.49 -5.75
C VAL A 183 -4.08 6.71 -5.93
N GLY A 184 -3.98 5.43 -6.32
CA GLY A 184 -5.15 4.63 -6.66
C GLY A 184 -6.06 4.27 -5.47
N GLN A 185 -5.51 4.02 -4.28
CA GLN A 185 -6.27 3.73 -3.06
C GLN A 185 -5.98 4.77 -1.97
N ILE A 186 -7.03 5.42 -1.46
CA ILE A 186 -6.91 6.50 -0.47
C ILE A 186 -7.71 6.16 0.78
N GLY A 187 -7.04 6.15 1.93
CA GLY A 187 -7.65 5.95 3.25
C GLY A 187 -7.75 7.26 4.03
N VAL A 188 -8.91 7.52 4.64
CA VAL A 188 -9.07 8.61 5.62
C VAL A 188 -9.24 7.96 6.99
N ASN A 189 -8.25 8.15 7.86
CA ASN A 189 -8.13 7.48 9.17
C ASN A 189 -8.09 5.93 9.06
N VAL A 190 -7.69 5.42 7.90
CA VAL A 190 -7.54 3.99 7.61
C VAL A 190 -6.16 3.79 6.95
N PRO A 191 -5.16 3.20 7.63
CA PRO A 191 -3.79 3.10 7.12
C PRO A 191 -3.67 2.17 5.91
N ILE A 192 -4.56 1.19 5.80
CA ILE A 192 -4.50 0.13 4.80
C ILE A 192 -5.86 0.09 4.09
N PRO A 193 -6.10 1.00 3.13
CA PRO A 193 -7.38 1.15 2.45
C PRO A 193 -7.60 0.09 1.38
N VAL A 194 -7.48 -1.20 1.72
CA VAL A 194 -7.75 -2.30 0.79
C VAL A 194 -9.27 -2.36 0.51
N PRO A 195 -9.69 -2.26 -0.76
CA PRO A 195 -11.10 -2.32 -1.11
C PRO A 195 -11.65 -3.72 -0.85
N LEU A 196 -12.88 -3.77 -0.35
CA LEU A 196 -13.63 -5.03 -0.23
C LEU A 196 -13.85 -5.66 -1.62
N PRO A 197 -14.07 -6.99 -1.71
CA PRO A 197 -14.08 -7.73 -2.99
C PRO A 197 -15.06 -7.24 -4.06
N MET A 198 -16.09 -6.48 -3.68
CA MET A 198 -17.09 -5.91 -4.60
C MET A 198 -16.59 -4.64 -5.31
N PHE A 199 -15.62 -3.95 -4.72
CA PHE A 199 -14.85 -2.86 -5.33
C PHE A 199 -13.61 -3.44 -6.02
N SER A 200 -12.84 -2.66 -6.76
CA SER A 200 -11.62 -3.13 -7.43
C SER A 200 -10.38 -2.59 -6.73
N PHE A 201 -9.30 -3.36 -6.70
CA PHE A 201 -8.00 -2.89 -6.20
C PHE A 201 -7.39 -1.95 -7.23
N THR A 202 -7.20 -0.68 -6.85
CA THR A 202 -6.79 0.40 -7.74
C THR A 202 -5.39 0.88 -7.39
N GLY A 203 -4.41 0.56 -8.23
CA GLY A 203 -3.07 1.16 -8.15
C GLY A 203 -2.85 2.14 -9.32
N SER A 204 -1.92 3.07 -9.17
CA SER A 204 -1.47 3.97 -10.24
C SER A 204 0.06 3.96 -10.38
N ARG A 205 0.57 4.67 -11.40
CA ARG A 205 2.02 4.82 -11.68
C ARG A 205 2.77 3.48 -11.68
N GLY A 206 3.95 3.39 -11.04
CA GLY A 206 4.78 2.18 -11.00
C GLY A 206 4.15 0.98 -10.28
N SER A 207 2.96 1.15 -9.68
CA SER A 207 2.24 0.13 -8.93
C SER A 207 1.19 -0.62 -9.76
N PHE A 208 0.87 -0.17 -10.97
CA PHE A 208 -0.11 -0.82 -11.84
C PHE A 208 0.31 -0.76 -13.31
N ARG A 209 0.01 -1.82 -14.07
CA ARG A 209 0.21 -1.88 -15.52
C ARG A 209 -1.02 -2.49 -16.18
N GLY A 210 -1.66 -1.71 -17.04
CA GLY A 210 -2.91 -2.09 -17.71
C GLY A 210 -3.94 -0.98 -17.61
N ASP A 211 -5.15 -1.27 -18.04
CA ASP A 211 -6.33 -0.39 -17.99
C ASP A 211 -7.39 -0.89 -16.99
N THR A 212 -7.40 -2.20 -16.74
CA THR A 212 -8.44 -2.87 -15.96
C THR A 212 -7.92 -3.36 -14.62
N ASN A 213 -8.51 -2.86 -13.54
CA ASN A 213 -8.08 -3.12 -12.17
C ASN A 213 -8.50 -4.52 -11.66
N PHE A 214 -7.84 -4.98 -10.59
CA PHE A 214 -8.01 -6.33 -10.05
C PHE A 214 -9.34 -6.52 -9.30
N TYR A 215 -9.97 -7.68 -9.49
CA TYR A 215 -11.27 -8.10 -8.94
C TYR A 215 -12.42 -7.07 -9.07
N GLY A 216 -13.56 -7.34 -8.44
CA GLY A 216 -14.76 -6.50 -8.52
C GLY A 216 -15.32 -6.40 -9.95
N LYS A 217 -16.01 -5.31 -10.25
CA LYS A 217 -16.60 -5.07 -11.58
C LYS A 217 -15.55 -4.99 -12.68
N GLN A 218 -14.37 -4.45 -12.39
CA GLN A 218 -13.27 -4.36 -13.36
C GLN A 218 -12.75 -5.75 -13.72
N GLY A 219 -12.61 -6.66 -12.75
CA GLY A 219 -12.25 -8.05 -13.03
C GLY A 219 -13.21 -8.74 -14.01
N ILE A 220 -14.52 -8.47 -13.93
CA ILE A 220 -15.49 -8.99 -14.91
C ILE A 220 -15.25 -8.40 -16.30
N GLN A 221 -14.99 -7.10 -16.42
CA GLN A 221 -14.67 -6.48 -17.70
C GLN A 221 -13.39 -7.06 -18.32
N PHE A 222 -12.38 -7.38 -17.50
CA PHE A 222 -11.14 -7.99 -17.96
C PHE A 222 -11.34 -9.41 -18.52
N TYR A 223 -12.14 -10.23 -17.84
CA TYR A 223 -12.37 -11.63 -18.21
C TYR A 223 -13.51 -11.83 -19.22
N THR A 224 -14.17 -10.76 -19.66
CA THR A 224 -15.27 -10.83 -20.64
C THR A 224 -14.98 -9.93 -21.83
N GLN A 225 -15.71 -10.15 -22.92
CA GLN A 225 -15.64 -9.31 -24.11
C GLN A 225 -17.02 -8.77 -24.43
N ILE A 226 -17.10 -7.48 -24.78
CA ILE A 226 -18.35 -6.86 -25.21
C ILE A 226 -18.70 -7.40 -26.61
N LYS A 227 -19.91 -7.93 -26.75
CA LYS A 227 -20.48 -8.33 -28.05
C LYS A 227 -21.74 -7.53 -28.32
N THR A 228 -21.73 -6.77 -29.41
CA THR A 228 -22.90 -6.00 -29.88
C THR A 228 -23.61 -6.75 -30.99
N VAL A 229 -24.91 -6.98 -30.84
CA VAL A 229 -25.76 -7.62 -31.85
C VAL A 229 -26.87 -6.65 -32.25
N THR A 230 -26.94 -6.32 -33.53
CA THR A 230 -28.05 -5.55 -34.12
C THR A 230 -28.81 -6.49 -35.03
N SER A 231 -30.11 -6.66 -34.78
CA SER A 231 -30.99 -7.48 -35.63
C SER A 231 -32.19 -6.68 -36.09
N GLN A 232 -32.52 -6.79 -37.37
CA GLN A 232 -33.76 -6.27 -37.95
C GLN A 232 -34.53 -7.43 -38.56
N TRP A 233 -35.83 -7.51 -38.25
CA TRP A 233 -36.75 -8.51 -38.79
C TRP A 233 -37.91 -7.76 -39.44
N LYS A 234 -38.13 -7.93 -40.75
CA LYS A 234 -39.33 -7.40 -41.40
C LYS A 234 -40.46 -8.39 -41.22
N ALA A 235 -41.69 -7.91 -41.05
CA ALA A 235 -42.86 -8.78 -40.92
C ALA A 235 -43.05 -9.71 -42.15
N GLU A 236 -42.58 -9.27 -43.32
CA GLU A 236 -42.58 -10.04 -44.58
C GLU A 236 -41.68 -11.28 -44.54
N ASP A 237 -40.68 -11.32 -43.65
CA ASP A 237 -39.73 -12.44 -43.51
C ASP A 237 -40.34 -13.63 -42.73
N ALA A 238 -41.49 -13.44 -42.07
CA ALA A 238 -42.23 -14.48 -41.37
C ALA A 238 -43.05 -15.36 -42.34
N THR A 239 -42.41 -15.94 -43.36
CA THR A 239 -43.07 -16.73 -44.42
C THR A 239 -42.70 -18.22 -44.39
N THR A 240 -42.77 -18.87 -43.23
CA THR A 240 -42.82 -20.35 -43.19
C THR A 240 -44.26 -20.83 -43.41
N LYS A 241 -44.64 -21.09 -44.66
CA LYS A 241 -45.86 -21.86 -45.00
C LYS A 241 -45.59 -23.34 -45.34
N SER A 242 -44.33 -23.77 -45.40
CA SER A 242 -43.91 -25.17 -45.66
C SER A 242 -42.49 -25.42 -45.11
N PRO A 243 -42.08 -26.67 -44.79
CA PRO A 243 -40.73 -26.95 -44.28
C PRO A 243 -39.66 -26.65 -45.34
N ALA A 244 -38.69 -25.79 -44.99
CA ALA A 244 -37.56 -25.46 -45.85
C ALA A 244 -36.49 -26.56 -45.77
N VAL A 245 -36.19 -27.20 -46.90
CA VAL A 245 -35.13 -28.24 -47.05
C VAL A 245 -33.88 -27.71 -47.77
N THR A 246 -33.84 -26.43 -48.11
CA THR A 246 -32.71 -25.80 -48.82
C THR A 246 -31.71 -25.20 -47.84
N MET A 247 -30.42 -25.43 -48.08
CA MET A 247 -29.32 -24.88 -47.28
C MET A 247 -29.10 -23.38 -47.56
N PRO A 248 -28.60 -22.59 -46.57
CA PRO A 248 -28.33 -21.18 -46.76
C PRO A 248 -27.24 -20.95 -47.81
N THR A 249 -27.46 -20.03 -48.74
CA THR A 249 -26.43 -19.53 -49.67
C THR A 249 -26.17 -18.04 -49.41
N MET A 250 -24.95 -17.57 -49.69
CA MET A 250 -24.62 -16.15 -49.56
C MET A 250 -25.39 -15.35 -50.62
N GLY A 251 -26.28 -14.45 -50.16
CA GLY A 251 -27.08 -13.58 -51.02
C GLY A 251 -26.21 -12.63 -51.85
N ARG A 252 -26.72 -12.20 -53.01
CA ARG A 252 -26.11 -11.16 -53.85
C ARG A 252 -26.23 -9.78 -53.21
#